data_AF-A0A932RK90-F1
#
_entry.id   AF-A0A932RK90-F1
#
_cell.length_a   1.000
_cell.length_b   1.000
_cell.length_c   1.000
_cell.angle_alpha   90.00
_cell.angle_beta   90.00
_cell.angle_gamma   90.00
#
_symmetry.space_group_name_H-M   'P 1'
#
loop_
_entity.id
_entity.type
_entity.pdbx_description
1 polymer ?
#
loop_
_entity_poly.entity_id
_entity_poly.type
_entity_poly.pdbx_seq_one_letter_code
_entity_poly.pdbx_strand_id
1 'polypeptide(L)'
;MRIRSSWMGAAACVVTLAAGLWLFAGEVIPACGCGPVVGPGGGVSGDGGQAGKPVPQDWRVLEGVSYENLTVFPVVTRAEANTNGFATLDEALASGEAIVSESGGEIIRRSRDGRPVQYSGGPQVNRLVLINRGKRPLVLLAGEVVTGGKQDRVIAKDRIVPPGAVPLPLDVFCVEHGRWTGASMQFSASKFIVHPSVRERAAVEQKQDGVWAAVRSGTTSTTVSGGGAGGGIAPRAAAPELSRETLNTVIVESARSESYAKVYHGSRVGKSVDAFAEEISRRFEKATSGLKGERVIGVVVAYGGEVAWSDAFASEPLFRVYWPKLLKSYVVEALARPRTQERATIEEAREFLEPLRGRVNEESEPGVYRWRQTSQGRYAEIELESLAQRTMMLHWVKIQKTS
;
A
#
# COMPACT_ATOMS: atom_id res chain seq x y z
N MET A 1 -3.61 -17.84 71.56
CA MET A 1 -3.43 -19.13 72.27
C MET A 1 -4.81 -19.59 72.75
N ARG A 2 -5.20 -20.84 72.42
CA ARG A 2 -6.40 -21.63 72.88
C ARG A 2 -7.81 -21.37 72.29
N ILE A 3 -8.13 -22.17 71.27
CA ILE A 3 -9.21 -23.21 71.12
C ILE A 3 -10.51 -23.11 71.97
N ARG A 4 -11.68 -23.11 71.29
CA ARG A 4 -12.88 -24.01 71.40
C ARG A 4 -14.14 -23.32 70.79
N SER A 5 -14.64 -23.71 69.61
CA SER A 5 -15.68 -24.71 69.28
C SER A 5 -17.15 -24.31 69.54
N SER A 6 -17.97 -24.09 68.50
CA SER A 6 -19.24 -24.81 68.20
C SER A 6 -20.23 -24.05 67.26
N TRP A 7 -20.43 -24.61 66.05
CA TRP A 7 -21.65 -24.87 65.24
C TRP A 7 -22.86 -23.91 65.09
N MET A 8 -23.23 -23.65 63.81
CA MET A 8 -24.55 -23.75 63.11
C MET A 8 -24.58 -22.72 61.95
N GLY A 9 -24.96 -22.97 60.69
CA GLY A 9 -25.53 -24.12 59.98
C GLY A 9 -25.39 -23.90 58.46
N ALA A 10 -25.68 -24.95 57.69
CA ALA A 10 -25.37 -25.11 56.27
C ALA A 10 -26.54 -24.79 55.32
N ALA A 11 -26.22 -24.42 54.08
CA ALA A 11 -27.01 -24.72 52.89
C ALA A 11 -26.12 -24.67 51.64
N ALA A 12 -25.82 -25.82 51.05
CA ALA A 12 -25.17 -25.98 49.75
C ALA A 12 -26.08 -26.82 48.85
N CYS A 13 -26.33 -26.34 47.64
CA CYS A 13 -27.14 -26.99 46.62
C CYS A 13 -26.20 -27.57 45.56
N VAL A 14 -26.23 -28.89 45.38
CA VAL A 14 -25.54 -29.64 44.33
C VAL A 14 -26.60 -30.17 43.38
N VAL A 15 -26.47 -29.88 42.08
CA VAL A 15 -27.28 -30.47 41.02
C VAL A 15 -26.38 -31.38 40.18
N THR A 16 -26.75 -32.66 40.14
CA THR A 16 -26.12 -33.74 39.38
C THR A 16 -26.81 -33.86 38.02
N LEU A 17 -26.03 -33.99 36.93
CA LEU A 17 -26.52 -34.28 35.58
C LEU A 17 -26.35 -35.78 35.29
N ALA A 18 -27.46 -36.45 34.99
CA ALA A 18 -27.51 -37.87 34.60
C ALA A 18 -27.61 -38.00 33.07
N ALA A 19 -26.81 -38.91 32.51
CA ALA A 19 -26.84 -39.33 31.12
C ALA A 19 -27.93 -40.40 30.88
N GLY A 20 -28.62 -40.32 29.75
CA GLY A 20 -29.61 -41.31 29.30
C GLY A 20 -29.34 -41.74 27.87
N LEU A 21 -28.94 -43.00 27.72
CA LEU A 21 -28.69 -43.74 26.49
C LEU A 21 -30.01 -44.40 26.03
N TRP A 22 -30.38 -44.31 24.76
CA TRP A 22 -31.43 -45.16 24.16
C TRP A 22 -30.89 -45.78 22.86
N LEU A 23 -31.13 -47.08 22.72
CA LEU A 23 -30.64 -47.95 21.66
C LEU A 23 -31.77 -48.88 21.18
N PHE A 24 -31.81 -49.06 19.86
CA PHE A 24 -32.23 -50.24 19.06
C PHE A 24 -33.50 -50.25 18.20
N ALA A 25 -33.25 -50.88 17.03
CA ALA A 25 -34.10 -51.48 15.98
C ALA A 25 -34.66 -50.50 14.91
N GLY A 26 -34.43 -50.64 13.61
CA GLY A 26 -33.85 -51.70 12.78
C GLY A 26 -34.84 -52.12 11.69
N GLU A 27 -34.70 -51.64 10.45
CA GLU A 27 -35.27 -52.29 9.25
C GLU A 27 -34.58 -51.84 7.95
N VAL A 28 -34.60 -52.72 6.95
CA VAL A 28 -33.67 -52.85 5.82
C VAL A 28 -34.42 -52.68 4.48
N ILE A 29 -33.96 -51.73 3.62
CA ILE A 29 -33.77 -51.75 2.13
C ILE A 29 -34.92 -52.33 1.24
N PRO A 30 -35.40 -51.64 0.16
CA PRO A 30 -34.60 -51.55 -1.08
C PRO A 30 -34.68 -50.33 -1.99
N ALA A 31 -33.62 -50.22 -2.78
CA ALA A 31 -33.39 -49.30 -3.88
C ALA A 31 -34.24 -49.63 -5.12
N CYS A 32 -34.67 -48.61 -5.86
CA CYS A 32 -34.95 -48.65 -7.30
C CYS A 32 -34.70 -47.25 -7.88
N GLY A 33 -33.99 -47.19 -9.00
CA GLY A 33 -33.48 -45.96 -9.60
C GLY A 33 -34.33 -45.35 -10.71
N CYS A 34 -33.65 -44.42 -11.40
CA CYS A 34 -33.92 -43.86 -12.73
C CYS A 34 -35.00 -42.75 -12.86
N GLY A 35 -34.54 -41.57 -13.31
CA GLY A 35 -35.32 -40.70 -14.21
C GLY A 35 -35.68 -39.30 -13.66
N PRO A 36 -35.57 -38.23 -14.47
CA PRO A 36 -35.67 -36.84 -14.02
C PRO A 36 -37.12 -36.39 -13.90
N VAL A 37 -37.45 -35.61 -12.87
CA VAL A 37 -38.74 -34.92 -12.78
C VAL A 37 -38.47 -33.43 -12.60
N VAL A 38 -38.78 -32.69 -13.66
CA VAL A 38 -38.90 -31.23 -13.67
C VAL A 38 -40.18 -30.87 -12.92
N GLY A 39 -40.08 -29.98 -11.93
CA GLY A 39 -41.19 -29.44 -11.16
C GLY A 39 -40.84 -28.04 -10.61
N PRO A 40 -41.83 -27.17 -10.39
CA PRO A 40 -41.80 -25.80 -10.90
C PRO A 40 -41.16 -24.78 -9.94
N GLY A 41 -40.80 -23.63 -10.53
CA GLY A 41 -40.12 -22.52 -9.89
C GLY A 41 -40.81 -22.00 -8.62
N GLY A 42 -39.99 -21.89 -7.58
CA GLY A 42 -40.17 -20.98 -6.47
C GLY A 42 -38.85 -20.25 -6.30
N GLY A 43 -38.72 -19.08 -6.93
CA GLY A 43 -37.55 -18.24 -6.82
C GLY A 43 -37.42 -17.69 -5.40
N VAL A 44 -36.43 -18.18 -4.66
CA VAL A 44 -35.88 -17.45 -3.53
C VAL A 44 -34.72 -16.65 -4.08
N SER A 45 -34.99 -15.37 -4.33
CA SER A 45 -33.99 -14.37 -4.69
C SER A 45 -32.97 -14.29 -3.56
N GLY A 46 -31.83 -14.96 -3.75
CA GLY A 46 -30.63 -14.66 -2.99
C GLY A 46 -30.23 -13.22 -3.31
N ASP A 47 -30.24 -12.38 -2.29
CA ASP A 47 -29.85 -10.98 -2.36
C ASP A 47 -28.39 -10.92 -2.80
N GLY A 48 -28.19 -10.71 -4.11
CA GLY A 48 -26.89 -10.49 -4.70
C GLY A 48 -26.33 -9.22 -4.09
N GLY A 49 -25.26 -9.37 -3.30
CA GLY A 49 -24.52 -8.25 -2.75
C GLY A 49 -24.27 -7.22 -3.85
N GLN A 50 -24.95 -6.09 -3.74
CA GLN A 50 -24.77 -4.97 -4.65
C GLN A 50 -23.28 -4.59 -4.59
N ALA A 51 -22.60 -4.69 -5.73
CA ALA A 51 -21.34 -4.02 -5.94
C ALA A 51 -21.52 -2.57 -5.50
N GLY A 52 -20.84 -2.17 -4.42
CA GLY A 52 -20.97 -0.81 -3.89
C GLY A 52 -20.72 0.18 -5.02
N LYS A 53 -21.69 1.07 -5.27
CA LYS A 53 -21.54 2.11 -6.29
C LYS A 53 -20.25 2.89 -6.00
N PRO A 54 -19.42 3.20 -7.02
CA PRO A 54 -18.26 4.05 -6.82
C PRO A 54 -18.72 5.36 -6.18
N VAL A 55 -18.06 5.76 -5.08
CA VAL A 55 -18.33 7.02 -4.40
C VAL A 55 -18.03 8.14 -5.39
N PRO A 56 -18.98 9.03 -5.74
CA PRO A 56 -18.70 10.15 -6.62
C PRO A 56 -17.59 11.00 -6.00
N GLN A 57 -16.45 11.07 -6.69
CA GLN A 57 -15.31 11.83 -6.18
C GLN A 57 -15.41 13.27 -6.66
N ASP A 58 -15.80 14.14 -5.74
CA ASP A 58 -16.02 15.57 -5.96
C ASP A 58 -14.66 16.30 -6.02
N TRP A 59 -13.82 15.89 -6.97
CA TRP A 59 -12.44 16.33 -7.13
C TRP A 59 -12.26 17.05 -8.46
N ARG A 60 -11.31 17.98 -8.50
CA ARG A 60 -10.86 18.61 -9.74
C ARG A 60 -9.35 18.75 -9.75
N VAL A 61 -8.81 18.82 -10.96
CA VAL A 61 -7.38 19.01 -11.21
C VAL A 61 -7.08 20.51 -11.38
N LEU A 62 -5.97 20.98 -10.83
CA LEU A 62 -5.41 22.32 -11.06
C LEU A 62 -4.34 22.30 -12.16
N GLU A 63 -3.95 23.49 -12.62
CA GLU A 63 -2.82 23.64 -13.53
C GLU A 63 -1.55 22.97 -12.98
N GLY A 64 -0.84 22.29 -13.88
CA GLY A 64 0.34 21.51 -13.55
C GLY A 64 1.56 22.38 -13.24
N VAL A 65 2.34 21.97 -12.24
CA VAL A 65 3.68 22.50 -12.00
C VAL A 65 4.71 21.59 -12.63
N SER A 66 5.49 22.12 -13.57
CA SER A 66 6.53 21.36 -14.27
C SER A 66 7.93 21.79 -13.86
N TYR A 67 8.85 20.85 -13.77
CA TYR A 67 10.30 21.09 -13.74
C TYR A 67 11.00 19.91 -14.42
N GLU A 68 11.93 20.19 -15.33
CA GLU A 68 12.52 19.18 -16.22
C GLU A 68 11.43 18.38 -16.96
N ASN A 69 11.46 17.05 -16.89
CA ASN A 69 10.47 16.15 -17.48
C ASN A 69 9.38 15.72 -16.49
N LEU A 70 9.28 16.30 -15.29
CA LEU A 70 8.22 15.99 -14.33
C LEU A 70 7.17 17.10 -14.33
N THR A 71 5.90 16.73 -14.48
CA THR A 71 4.75 17.63 -14.25
C THR A 71 3.85 17.04 -13.17
N VAL A 72 3.51 17.85 -12.17
CA VAL A 72 2.63 17.47 -11.06
C VAL A 72 1.39 18.36 -11.10
N PHE A 73 0.22 17.76 -11.24
CA PHE A 73 -1.06 18.44 -11.23
C PHE A 73 -1.72 18.27 -9.84
N PRO A 74 -1.96 19.35 -9.08
CA PRO A 74 -2.65 19.26 -7.81
C PRO A 74 -4.10 18.77 -7.99
N VAL A 75 -4.51 17.81 -7.15
CA VAL A 75 -5.91 17.36 -7.04
C VAL A 75 -6.52 18.01 -5.81
N VAL A 76 -7.63 18.73 -6.01
CA VAL A 76 -8.33 19.44 -4.95
C VAL A 76 -9.76 18.99 -4.81
N THR A 77 -10.28 19.14 -3.60
CA THR A 77 -11.69 18.92 -3.27
C THR A 77 -12.24 20.02 -2.37
N ARG A 78 -13.56 20.18 -2.35
CA ARG A 78 -14.29 20.97 -1.35
C ARG A 78 -14.77 20.13 -0.17
N ALA A 79 -14.73 18.80 -0.30
CA ALA A 79 -15.15 17.89 0.75
C ALA A 79 -14.17 17.95 1.92
N GLU A 80 -14.71 17.88 3.15
CA GLU A 80 -13.91 17.77 4.35
C GLU A 80 -14.02 16.36 4.92
N ALA A 81 -12.91 15.61 4.92
CA ALA A 81 -12.79 14.35 5.64
C ALA A 81 -11.87 14.51 6.84
N ASN A 82 -12.22 13.89 7.96
CA ASN A 82 -11.39 13.87 9.15
C ASN A 82 -10.63 12.55 9.25
N THR A 83 -9.32 12.61 9.03
CA THR A 83 -8.41 11.45 9.09
C THR A 83 -7.57 11.41 10.37
N ASN A 84 -7.82 12.30 11.35
CA ASN A 84 -7.02 12.37 12.59
C ASN A 84 -7.17 11.11 13.46
N GLY A 85 -8.21 10.30 13.22
CA GLY A 85 -8.41 9.01 13.86
C GLY A 85 -7.41 7.93 13.42
N PHE A 86 -6.68 8.14 12.32
CA PHE A 86 -5.71 7.18 11.78
C PHE A 86 -4.27 7.57 12.15
N ALA A 87 -3.41 6.57 12.33
CA ALA A 87 -1.97 6.74 12.42
C ALA A 87 -1.30 6.36 11.09
N THR A 88 -0.21 7.03 10.73
CA THR A 88 0.66 6.63 9.62
C THR A 88 1.77 5.69 10.10
N LEU A 89 2.36 4.91 9.20
CA LEU A 89 3.48 4.02 9.51
C LEU A 89 4.67 4.76 10.14
N ASP A 90 5.01 5.93 9.60
CA ASP A 90 6.03 6.84 10.12
C ASP A 90 5.76 7.24 11.58
N GLU A 91 4.56 7.74 11.87
CA GLU A 91 4.17 8.15 13.22
C GLU A 91 4.22 6.99 14.21
N ALA A 92 3.65 5.85 13.82
CA ALA A 92 3.49 4.72 14.70
C ALA A 92 4.83 4.04 15.01
N LEU A 93 5.73 3.92 14.03
CA LEU A 93 7.08 3.38 14.28
C LEU A 93 7.95 4.37 15.06
N ALA A 94 7.87 5.68 14.78
CA ALA A 94 8.66 6.69 15.50
C ALA A 94 8.25 6.82 16.98
N SER A 95 6.96 6.66 17.29
CA SER A 95 6.43 6.71 18.66
C SER A 95 6.54 5.37 19.41
N GLY A 96 6.87 4.27 18.72
CA GLY A 96 6.83 2.91 19.29
C GLY A 96 5.41 2.35 19.45
N GLU A 97 4.39 3.04 18.93
CA GLU A 97 3.01 2.55 18.87
C GLU A 97 2.83 1.41 17.86
N ALA A 98 3.71 1.31 16.86
CA ALA A 98 3.83 0.13 16.01
C ALA A 98 5.19 -0.55 16.21
N ILE A 99 5.22 -1.86 16.01
CA ILE A 99 6.46 -2.64 15.97
C ILE A 99 6.41 -3.53 14.74
N VAL A 100 7.49 -3.51 13.97
CA VAL A 100 7.72 -4.42 12.85
C VAL A 100 8.95 -5.27 13.14
N SER A 101 8.82 -6.58 12.93
CA SER A 101 9.91 -7.54 13.17
C SER A 101 9.81 -8.75 12.23
N GLU A 102 10.92 -9.48 12.05
CA GLU A 102 10.91 -10.76 11.34
C GLU A 102 10.06 -11.79 12.11
N SER A 103 9.28 -12.58 11.37
CA SER A 103 8.51 -13.69 11.94
C SER A 103 9.41 -14.65 12.70
N GLY A 104 9.10 -14.89 13.98
CA GLY A 104 9.91 -15.72 14.88
C GLY A 104 11.05 -15.00 15.60
N GLY A 105 11.21 -13.68 15.41
CA GLY A 105 12.18 -12.85 16.13
C GLY A 105 11.91 -12.76 17.64
N GLU A 106 12.95 -12.45 18.43
CA GLU A 106 12.93 -12.47 19.91
C GLU A 106 11.82 -11.58 20.50
N ILE A 107 11.47 -10.47 19.81
CA ILE A 107 10.44 -9.52 20.22
C ILE A 107 9.03 -10.13 20.16
N ILE A 108 8.76 -11.01 19.19
CA ILE A 108 7.49 -11.73 19.07
C ILE A 108 7.40 -12.84 20.13
N ARG A 109 8.53 -13.39 20.58
CA ARG A 109 8.57 -14.42 21.63
C ARG A 109 8.17 -13.92 23.01
N ARG A 110 8.00 -12.61 23.21
CA ARG A 110 7.56 -12.04 24.49
C ARG A 110 6.26 -11.26 24.28
N SER A 111 5.12 -11.91 24.56
CA SER A 111 3.84 -11.20 24.70
C SER A 111 3.89 -10.21 25.88
N ARG A 112 2.95 -9.24 25.90
CA ARG A 112 2.72 -8.33 27.02
C ARG A 112 2.54 -9.07 28.37
N ASP A 113 2.09 -10.32 28.30
CA ASP A 113 1.83 -11.20 29.44
C ASP A 113 2.97 -12.19 29.72
N GLY A 114 4.14 -12.03 29.09
CA GLY A 114 5.29 -12.92 29.25
C GLY A 114 5.13 -14.32 28.62
N ARG A 115 4.00 -14.59 27.96
CA ARG A 115 3.74 -15.86 27.27
C ARG A 115 4.42 -15.87 25.89
N PRO A 116 5.10 -16.95 25.51
CA PRO A 116 5.66 -17.09 24.17
C PRO A 116 4.54 -17.18 23.13
N VAL A 117 4.58 -16.31 22.12
CA VAL A 117 3.75 -16.47 20.92
C VAL A 117 4.35 -17.65 20.14
N GLN A 118 3.72 -18.82 20.24
CA GLN A 118 4.16 -20.02 19.52
C GLN A 118 3.83 -19.88 18.03
N TYR A 119 4.85 -19.58 17.23
CA TYR A 119 4.85 -19.91 15.82
C TYR A 119 5.60 -21.23 15.65
N SER A 120 4.94 -22.21 15.05
CA SER A 120 5.55 -23.49 14.67
C SER A 120 6.51 -23.29 13.50
N GLY A 121 7.71 -22.78 13.76
CA GLY A 121 8.76 -22.58 12.75
C GLY A 121 9.87 -21.65 13.21
N GLY A 122 11.12 -21.95 12.82
CA GLY A 122 12.26 -21.05 13.01
C GLY A 122 12.09 -19.72 12.26
N PRO A 123 13.01 -18.75 12.42
CA PRO A 123 12.93 -17.46 11.75
C PRO A 123 12.86 -17.63 10.22
N GLN A 124 11.72 -17.29 9.62
CA GLN A 124 11.51 -17.34 8.18
C GLN A 124 11.82 -15.97 7.58
N VAL A 125 12.86 -15.89 6.76
CA VAL A 125 13.48 -14.65 6.24
C VAL A 125 12.53 -13.82 5.34
N ASN A 126 11.35 -14.32 5.00
CA ASN A 126 10.42 -13.71 4.05
C ASN A 126 9.07 -13.29 4.65
N ARG A 127 8.94 -13.18 5.98
CA ARG A 127 7.69 -12.73 6.59
C ARG A 127 7.96 -11.70 7.68
N LEU A 128 7.52 -10.46 7.46
CA LEU A 128 7.46 -9.46 8.52
C LEU A 128 6.14 -9.57 9.26
N VAL A 129 6.17 -9.23 10.54
CA VAL A 129 4.99 -9.15 11.39
C VAL A 129 4.90 -7.76 11.95
N LEU A 130 3.74 -7.14 11.79
CA LEU A 130 3.42 -5.82 12.32
C LEU A 130 2.43 -5.94 13.48
N ILE A 131 2.74 -5.24 14.57
CA ILE A 131 1.91 -5.15 15.76
C ILE A 131 1.54 -3.67 15.96
N ASN A 132 0.25 -3.36 15.90
CA ASN A 132 -0.27 -2.05 16.28
C ASN A 132 -0.63 -2.04 17.78
N ARG A 133 0.25 -1.46 18.59
CA ARG A 133 0.09 -1.23 20.04
C ARG A 133 -0.50 0.14 20.36
N GLY A 134 -0.68 0.99 19.35
CA GLY A 134 -1.30 2.30 19.47
C GLY A 134 -2.80 2.22 19.71
N LYS A 135 -3.43 3.38 19.84
CA LYS A 135 -4.89 3.51 20.03
C LYS A 135 -5.65 3.81 18.74
N ARG A 136 -4.93 4.14 17.66
CA ARG A 136 -5.49 4.51 16.35
C ARG A 136 -5.28 3.38 15.34
N PRO A 137 -6.23 3.13 14.42
CA PRO A 137 -5.97 2.27 13.27
C PRO A 137 -4.78 2.81 12.46
N LEU A 138 -3.87 1.92 12.10
CA LEU A 138 -2.66 2.25 11.34
C LEU A 138 -2.93 2.07 9.85
N VAL A 139 -2.65 3.10 9.05
CA VAL A 139 -2.72 3.05 7.59
C VAL A 139 -1.34 2.68 7.05
N LEU A 140 -1.32 1.64 6.22
CA LEU A 140 -0.17 1.20 5.44
C LEU A 140 -0.47 1.46 3.97
N LEU A 141 0.47 2.06 3.25
CA LEU A 141 0.39 2.19 1.79
C LEU A 141 1.38 1.23 1.11
N ALA A 142 0.96 0.65 0.00
CA ALA A 142 1.82 -0.07 -0.90
C ALA A 142 2.95 0.84 -1.38
N GLY A 143 4.16 0.32 -1.39
CA GLY A 143 5.37 1.05 -1.75
C GLY A 143 6.11 1.67 -0.56
N GLU A 144 5.53 1.73 0.65
CA GLU A 144 6.25 2.22 1.82
C GLU A 144 7.43 1.31 2.16
N VAL A 145 8.58 1.91 2.48
CA VAL A 145 9.79 1.15 2.83
C VAL A 145 9.96 1.10 4.34
N VAL A 146 10.22 -0.10 4.86
CA VAL A 146 10.71 -0.30 6.23
C VAL A 146 12.16 -0.77 6.19
N THR A 147 13.01 -0.10 6.98
CA THR A 147 14.45 -0.33 7.02
C THR A 147 14.83 -0.99 8.34
N GLY A 148 15.70 -1.99 8.30
CA GLY A 148 16.12 -2.72 9.50
C GLY A 148 16.18 -4.23 9.27
N GLY A 149 16.32 -5.00 10.34
CA GLY A 149 16.42 -6.46 10.24
C GLY A 149 17.55 -6.92 9.31
N LYS A 150 17.37 -8.08 8.68
CA LYS A 150 18.35 -8.62 7.73
C LYS A 150 18.35 -7.87 6.39
N GLN A 151 17.21 -7.31 5.97
CA GLN A 151 17.03 -6.67 4.67
C GLN A 151 15.89 -5.65 4.72
N ASP A 152 16.00 -4.58 3.93
CA ASP A 152 14.91 -3.61 3.78
C ASP A 152 13.73 -4.24 3.00
N ARG A 153 12.52 -3.76 3.29
CA ARG A 153 11.26 -4.34 2.82
C ARG A 153 10.31 -3.26 2.32
N VAL A 154 9.60 -3.54 1.22
CA VAL A 154 8.52 -2.69 0.70
C VAL A 154 7.18 -3.30 1.11
N ILE A 155 6.28 -2.50 1.65
CA ILE A 155 4.89 -2.90 1.86
C ILE A 155 4.24 -3.18 0.50
N ALA A 156 3.71 -4.39 0.31
CA ALA A 156 3.12 -4.81 -0.96
C ALA A 156 1.76 -4.17 -1.22
N LYS A 157 1.00 -3.90 -0.17
CA LYS A 157 -0.43 -3.62 -0.28
C LYS A 157 -0.92 -2.59 0.72
N ASP A 158 -1.83 -1.74 0.25
CA ASP A 158 -2.58 -0.80 1.07
C ASP A 158 -3.45 -1.56 2.09
N ARG A 159 -3.35 -1.20 3.37
CA ARG A 159 -4.09 -1.89 4.44
C ARG A 159 -4.32 -0.99 5.65
N ILE A 160 -5.42 -1.24 6.37
CA ILE A 160 -5.65 -0.68 7.70
C ILE A 160 -5.44 -1.77 8.74
N VAL A 161 -4.61 -1.48 9.76
CA VAL A 161 -4.37 -2.39 10.89
C VAL A 161 -5.00 -1.81 12.15
N PRO A 162 -6.10 -2.41 12.66
CA PRO A 162 -6.78 -1.88 13.84
C PRO A 162 -5.92 -2.02 15.09
N PRO A 163 -6.16 -1.18 16.13
CA PRO A 163 -5.52 -1.34 17.43
C PRO A 163 -5.73 -2.74 18.00
N GLY A 164 -4.66 -3.35 18.53
CA GLY A 164 -4.77 -4.66 19.17
C GLY A 164 -5.04 -5.83 18.21
N ALA A 165 -4.92 -5.62 16.91
CA ALA A 165 -4.93 -6.71 15.94
C ALA A 165 -3.91 -7.79 16.32
N VAL A 166 -4.24 -9.05 16.05
CA VAL A 166 -3.26 -10.14 16.13
C VAL A 166 -2.04 -9.80 15.25
N PRO A 167 -0.81 -10.21 15.64
CA PRO A 167 0.38 -9.90 14.89
C PRO A 167 0.21 -10.23 13.41
N LEU A 168 0.19 -9.18 12.57
CA LEU A 168 -0.25 -9.29 11.20
C LEU A 168 0.95 -9.60 10.31
N PRO A 169 0.94 -10.72 9.54
CA PRO A 169 1.92 -10.93 8.48
C PRO A 169 1.79 -9.80 7.46
N LEU A 170 2.86 -9.02 7.29
CA LEU A 170 2.93 -8.04 6.24
C LEU A 170 3.36 -8.73 4.94
N ASP A 171 2.58 -8.56 3.90
CA ASP A 171 3.02 -8.84 2.54
C ASP A 171 4.08 -7.81 2.18
N VAL A 172 5.31 -8.29 2.00
CA VAL A 172 6.45 -7.44 1.75
C VAL A 172 7.34 -8.00 0.67
N PHE A 173 7.90 -7.12 -0.14
CA PHE A 173 8.92 -7.48 -1.10
C PHE A 173 10.31 -7.13 -0.57
N CYS A 174 11.25 -8.06 -0.72
CA CYS A 174 12.66 -7.80 -0.44
C CYS A 174 13.20 -6.79 -1.45
N VAL A 175 13.82 -5.71 -0.97
CA VAL A 175 14.44 -4.72 -1.88
C VAL A 175 15.87 -5.09 -2.25
N GLU A 176 16.52 -5.95 -1.45
CA GLU A 176 17.92 -6.31 -1.59
C GLU A 176 18.14 -7.82 -1.71
N HIS A 177 19.06 -8.23 -2.58
CA HIS A 177 19.58 -9.58 -2.64
C HIS A 177 20.96 -9.60 -1.96
N GLY A 178 21.11 -10.28 -0.82
CA GLY A 178 22.44 -10.60 -0.28
C GLY A 178 22.86 -9.97 1.06
N ARG A 179 22.10 -9.05 1.68
CA ARG A 179 22.39 -8.60 3.06
C ARG A 179 21.92 -9.65 4.08
N TRP A 180 22.84 -10.21 4.86
CA TRP A 180 22.57 -11.23 5.89
C TRP A 180 23.01 -10.82 7.31
N THR A 181 23.64 -9.66 7.45
CA THR A 181 23.96 -9.05 8.74
C THR A 181 23.06 -7.83 8.95
N GLY A 182 22.18 -7.91 9.95
CA GLY A 182 21.30 -6.80 10.33
C GLY A 182 21.97 -5.89 11.35
N ALA A 183 21.81 -4.56 11.21
CA ALA A 183 22.27 -3.60 12.20
C ALA A 183 21.37 -3.58 13.47
N SER A 184 20.10 -4.01 13.34
CA SER A 184 19.12 -4.09 14.42
C SER A 184 18.08 -5.20 14.15
N MET A 185 17.46 -5.74 15.21
CA MET A 185 16.34 -6.70 15.09
C MET A 185 14.97 -6.03 14.85
N GLN A 186 14.90 -4.70 14.90
CA GLN A 186 13.68 -3.91 14.73
C GLN A 186 13.74 -3.12 13.43
N PHE A 187 12.57 -2.89 12.82
CA PHE A 187 12.43 -2.05 11.64
C PHE A 187 11.95 -0.64 12.02
N SER A 188 12.46 0.36 11.31
CA SER A 188 11.99 1.75 11.34
C SER A 188 11.31 2.11 10.02
N ALA A 189 10.37 3.05 10.06
CA ALA A 189 9.83 3.63 8.83
C ALA A 189 10.95 4.36 8.09
N SER A 190 11.08 4.09 6.80
CA SER A 190 11.90 4.91 5.92
C SER A 190 11.17 6.21 5.59
N LYS A 191 11.92 7.28 5.31
CA LYS A 191 11.37 8.50 4.73
C LYS A 191 11.11 8.39 3.22
N PHE A 192 11.14 7.16 2.70
CA PHE A 192 10.99 6.87 1.28
C PHE A 192 9.80 5.94 1.02
N ILE A 193 9.11 6.23 -0.07
CA ILE A 193 8.25 5.30 -0.78
C ILE A 193 8.97 4.94 -2.08
N VAL A 194 8.87 3.69 -2.55
CA VAL A 194 9.54 3.27 -3.80
C VAL A 194 9.01 4.05 -5.00
N HIS A 195 9.84 4.17 -6.05
CA HIS A 195 9.48 4.89 -7.28
C HIS A 195 8.35 4.17 -8.05
N PRO A 196 7.49 4.88 -8.80
CA PRO A 196 6.34 4.34 -9.54
C PRO A 196 6.55 2.99 -10.22
N SER A 197 7.62 2.80 -10.97
CA SER A 197 7.90 1.52 -11.65
C SER A 197 8.03 0.34 -10.67
N VAL A 198 8.68 0.52 -9.52
CA VAL A 198 8.76 -0.52 -8.48
C VAL A 198 7.43 -0.69 -7.76
N ARG A 199 6.72 0.43 -7.51
CA ARG A 199 5.41 0.41 -6.84
C ARG A 199 4.36 -0.29 -7.70
N GLU A 200 4.39 -0.15 -9.02
CA GLU A 200 3.56 -0.91 -9.96
C GLU A 200 3.75 -2.42 -9.76
N ARG A 201 5.01 -2.90 -9.77
CA ARG A 201 5.32 -4.33 -9.60
C ARG A 201 4.90 -4.86 -8.23
N ALA A 202 5.04 -4.05 -7.19
CA ALA A 202 4.66 -4.42 -5.84
C ALA A 202 3.13 -4.41 -5.64
N ALA A 203 2.47 -3.31 -5.97
CA ALA A 203 1.06 -3.06 -5.66
C ALA A 203 0.09 -3.71 -6.64
N VAL A 204 0.45 -3.76 -7.93
CA VAL A 204 -0.43 -4.21 -9.02
C VAL A 204 -0.15 -5.65 -9.42
N GLU A 205 1.11 -5.99 -9.69
CA GLU A 205 1.48 -7.34 -10.14
C GLU A 205 1.65 -8.32 -8.97
N GLN A 206 2.05 -7.82 -7.79
CA GLN A 206 2.35 -8.61 -6.59
C GLN A 206 3.36 -9.75 -6.86
N LYS A 207 4.33 -9.53 -7.77
CA LYS A 207 5.34 -10.52 -8.17
C LYS A 207 6.73 -10.15 -7.66
N GLN A 208 7.29 -11.00 -6.80
CA GLN A 208 8.63 -10.81 -6.21
C GLN A 208 9.75 -10.64 -7.25
N ASP A 209 9.75 -11.44 -8.31
CA ASP A 209 10.76 -11.34 -9.38
C ASP A 209 10.64 -10.03 -10.18
N GLY A 210 9.40 -9.54 -10.36
CA GLY A 210 9.11 -8.27 -11.01
C GLY A 210 9.62 -7.08 -10.21
N VAL A 211 9.48 -7.11 -8.88
CA VAL A 211 10.01 -6.06 -7.98
C VAL A 211 11.54 -6.01 -8.06
N TRP A 212 12.23 -7.15 -8.05
CA TRP A 212 13.69 -7.17 -8.21
C TRP A 212 14.16 -6.72 -9.60
N ALA A 213 13.39 -6.99 -10.66
CA ALA A 213 13.70 -6.46 -11.98
C ALA A 213 13.58 -4.94 -12.01
N ALA A 214 12.48 -4.38 -11.48
CA ALA A 214 12.25 -2.93 -11.46
C ALA A 214 13.24 -2.17 -10.58
N VAL A 215 13.58 -2.70 -9.40
CA VAL A 215 14.59 -2.08 -8.51
C VAL A 215 15.95 -2.02 -9.21
N ARG A 216 16.32 -3.06 -9.98
CA ARG A 216 17.59 -3.09 -10.74
C ARG A 216 17.57 -2.18 -11.97
N SER A 217 16.42 -2.01 -12.62
CA SER A 217 16.30 -1.21 -13.85
C SER A 217 16.08 0.29 -13.59
N GLY A 218 15.64 0.68 -12.39
CA GLY A 218 15.40 2.08 -11.99
C GLY A 218 14.17 2.75 -12.62
N THR A 219 13.69 2.24 -13.76
CA THR A 219 12.36 2.47 -14.34
C THR A 219 11.99 1.25 -15.18
N THR A 220 10.70 0.94 -15.31
CA THR A 220 10.18 -0.08 -16.24
C THR A 220 9.55 0.54 -17.48
N SER A 221 9.45 1.87 -17.55
CA SER A 221 8.94 2.57 -18.73
C SER A 221 10.02 2.67 -19.81
N THR A 222 9.90 1.83 -20.83
CA THR A 222 10.52 2.09 -22.13
C THR A 222 9.57 3.00 -22.90
N THR A 223 9.91 4.28 -23.05
CA THR A 223 9.23 5.17 -23.99
C THR A 223 9.04 4.42 -25.30
N VAL A 224 7.78 4.23 -25.70
CA VAL A 224 7.38 3.62 -26.97
C VAL A 224 8.14 4.34 -28.08
N SER A 225 9.15 3.69 -28.65
CA SER A 225 9.60 4.05 -29.99
C SER A 225 8.44 3.73 -30.92
N GLY A 226 7.67 4.76 -31.29
CA GLY A 226 6.70 4.65 -32.36
C GLY A 226 7.42 4.13 -33.60
N GLY A 227 6.96 2.99 -34.11
CA GLY A 227 7.39 2.48 -35.40
C GLY A 227 7.05 3.49 -36.48
N GLY A 228 8.07 4.09 -37.08
CA GLY A 228 7.94 5.02 -38.18
C GLY A 228 9.28 5.15 -38.89
N ALA A 229 9.47 4.34 -39.92
CA ALA A 229 10.53 4.56 -40.89
C ALA A 229 10.27 5.91 -41.59
N GLY A 230 11.08 6.92 -41.31
CA GLY A 230 10.99 8.23 -41.94
C GLY A 230 12.07 9.16 -41.42
N GLY A 231 13.08 9.42 -42.25
CA GLY A 231 14.19 10.31 -41.92
C GLY A 231 13.72 11.74 -41.65
N GLY A 232 13.90 12.18 -40.41
CA GLY A 232 13.77 13.57 -39.99
C GLY A 232 14.64 13.78 -38.77
N ILE A 233 15.60 14.71 -38.85
CA ILE A 233 16.51 15.05 -37.76
C ILE A 233 15.69 15.83 -36.71
N ALA A 234 15.16 15.12 -35.71
CA ALA A 234 14.58 15.74 -34.53
C ALA A 234 15.69 16.35 -33.65
N PRO A 235 15.47 17.50 -32.99
CA PRO A 235 16.48 18.11 -32.14
C PRO A 235 16.76 17.18 -30.95
N ARG A 236 18.04 16.80 -30.84
CA ARG A 236 18.57 15.93 -29.79
C ARG A 236 18.34 16.58 -28.43
N ALA A 237 17.45 15.99 -27.63
CA ALA A 237 17.22 16.37 -26.24
C ALA A 237 18.55 16.44 -25.46
N ALA A 238 18.71 17.46 -24.63
CA ALA A 238 19.91 17.66 -23.83
C ALA A 238 20.13 16.47 -22.89
N ALA A 239 21.38 16.02 -22.79
CA ALA A 239 21.76 14.94 -21.88
C ALA A 239 21.49 15.36 -20.43
N PRO A 240 21.00 14.45 -19.57
CA PRO A 240 20.73 14.75 -18.16
C PRO A 240 22.03 15.10 -17.41
N GLU A 241 21.97 16.03 -16.44
CA GLU A 241 23.12 16.41 -15.59
C GLU A 241 23.72 15.21 -14.80
N LEU A 242 22.90 14.19 -14.56
CA LEU A 242 23.32 12.84 -14.18
C LEU A 242 23.05 11.90 -15.34
N SER A 243 24.09 11.32 -15.92
CA SER A 243 23.92 10.38 -17.02
C SER A 243 23.08 9.18 -16.54
N ARG A 244 22.24 8.62 -17.42
CA ARG A 244 21.43 7.44 -17.10
C ARG A 244 22.32 6.28 -16.66
N GLU A 245 23.53 6.21 -17.19
CA GLU A 245 24.57 5.28 -16.78
C GLU A 245 25.02 5.53 -15.34
N THR A 246 25.14 6.78 -14.89
CA THR A 246 25.48 7.11 -13.49
C THR A 246 24.35 6.73 -12.54
N LEU A 247 23.09 7.04 -12.91
CA LEU A 247 21.93 6.67 -12.10
C LEU A 247 21.77 5.15 -12.05
N ASN A 248 21.86 4.47 -13.20
CA ASN A 248 21.83 3.01 -13.30
C ASN A 248 23.01 2.37 -12.57
N THR A 249 24.21 2.96 -12.61
CA THR A 249 25.37 2.45 -11.86
C THR A 249 25.14 2.58 -10.37
N VAL A 250 24.68 3.74 -9.86
CA VAL A 250 24.35 3.89 -8.44
C VAL A 250 23.21 2.96 -8.02
N ILE A 251 22.17 2.79 -8.86
CA ILE A 251 21.06 1.87 -8.60
C ILE A 251 21.54 0.42 -8.60
N VAL A 252 22.35 0.01 -9.58
CA VAL A 252 22.88 -1.36 -9.71
C VAL A 252 23.93 -1.66 -8.63
N GLU A 253 24.82 -0.72 -8.30
CA GLU A 253 25.82 -0.86 -7.23
C GLU A 253 25.16 -0.88 -5.85
N SER A 254 24.18 0.01 -5.60
CA SER A 254 23.40 -0.03 -4.36
C SER A 254 22.58 -1.32 -4.27
N ALA A 255 21.91 -1.73 -5.36
CA ALA A 255 21.14 -2.98 -5.42
C ALA A 255 21.99 -4.25 -5.29
N ARG A 256 23.30 -4.18 -5.55
CA ARG A 256 24.23 -5.31 -5.44
C ARG A 256 24.75 -5.56 -4.03
N SER A 257 24.63 -4.62 -3.09
CA SER A 257 25.18 -4.84 -1.75
C SER A 257 24.56 -4.07 -0.58
N GLU A 258 23.70 -3.06 -0.74
CA GLU A 258 23.37 -2.16 0.39
C GLU A 258 21.96 -1.51 0.33
N SER A 259 21.49 -1.01 1.48
CA SER A 259 20.17 -0.41 1.74
C SER A 259 19.57 0.39 0.57
N TYR A 260 18.29 0.19 0.24
CA TYR A 260 17.55 1.01 -0.75
C TYR A 260 17.64 2.53 -0.48
N ALA A 261 17.83 2.92 0.78
CA ALA A 261 18.09 4.30 1.17
C ALA A 261 19.36 4.89 0.52
N LYS A 262 20.37 4.08 0.17
CA LYS A 262 21.60 4.53 -0.49
C LYS A 262 21.39 4.99 -1.92
N VAL A 263 20.38 4.49 -2.65
CA VAL A 263 19.99 5.05 -3.95
C VAL A 263 19.61 6.52 -3.81
N TYR A 264 18.93 6.88 -2.71
CA TYR A 264 18.53 8.24 -2.40
C TYR A 264 19.64 9.05 -1.70
N HIS A 265 20.57 8.41 -0.98
CA HIS A 265 21.62 9.08 -0.21
C HIS A 265 23.00 9.13 -0.91
N GLY A 266 23.17 8.54 -2.09
CA GLY A 266 24.41 8.66 -2.86
C GLY A 266 24.75 10.13 -3.09
N SER A 267 25.96 10.57 -2.71
CA SER A 267 26.30 12.00 -2.52
C SER A 267 26.03 12.91 -3.73
N ARG A 268 25.99 12.37 -4.95
CA ARG A 268 25.63 13.08 -6.19
C ARG A 268 24.16 12.93 -6.57
N VAL A 269 23.59 11.73 -6.38
CA VAL A 269 22.18 11.41 -6.71
C VAL A 269 21.25 12.07 -5.70
N GLY A 270 21.51 11.93 -4.40
CA GLY A 270 20.71 12.54 -3.34
C GLY A 270 20.63 14.05 -3.43
N LYS A 271 21.76 14.74 -3.67
CA LYS A 271 21.76 16.19 -3.90
C LYS A 271 20.90 16.60 -5.10
N SER A 272 20.92 15.80 -6.18
CA SER A 272 20.14 16.08 -7.39
C SER A 272 18.65 15.80 -7.17
N VAL A 273 18.31 14.72 -6.44
CA VAL A 273 16.93 14.39 -6.06
C VAL A 273 16.35 15.45 -5.13
N ASP A 274 17.10 15.85 -4.10
CA ASP A 274 16.64 16.85 -3.13
C ASP A 274 16.46 18.22 -3.81
N ALA A 275 17.42 18.69 -4.61
CA ALA A 275 17.29 19.96 -5.34
C ALA A 275 16.12 19.97 -6.33
N PHE A 276 15.89 18.86 -7.06
CA PHE A 276 14.73 18.72 -7.94
C PHE A 276 13.43 18.74 -7.13
N ALA A 277 13.33 17.92 -6.08
CA ALA A 277 12.15 17.86 -5.23
C ALA A 277 11.83 19.21 -4.57
N GLU A 278 12.83 19.94 -4.08
CA GLU A 278 12.68 21.29 -3.52
C GLU A 278 12.10 22.26 -4.55
N GLU A 279 12.60 22.23 -5.79
CA GLU A 279 12.11 23.12 -6.85
C GLU A 279 10.66 22.82 -7.25
N ILE A 280 10.27 21.54 -7.35
CA ILE A 280 8.87 21.18 -7.56
C ILE A 280 8.02 21.57 -6.35
N SER A 281 8.47 21.31 -5.11
CA SER A 281 7.71 21.64 -3.89
C SER A 281 7.42 23.13 -3.82
N ARG A 282 8.43 23.98 -4.09
CA ARG A 282 8.28 25.43 -4.12
C ARG A 282 7.27 25.89 -5.16
N ARG A 283 7.30 25.31 -6.38
CA ARG A 283 6.31 25.61 -7.43
C ARG A 283 4.91 25.14 -7.03
N PHE A 284 4.81 23.95 -6.45
CA PHE A 284 3.55 23.34 -6.01
C PHE A 284 2.89 24.16 -4.90
N GLU A 285 3.65 24.58 -3.89
CA GLU A 285 3.18 25.45 -2.81
C GLU A 285 2.69 26.80 -3.36
N LYS A 286 3.43 27.40 -4.30
CA LYS A 286 2.99 28.63 -4.97
C LYS A 286 1.68 28.43 -5.72
N ALA A 287 1.56 27.36 -6.51
CA ALA A 287 0.38 27.07 -7.34
C ALA A 287 -0.86 26.72 -6.51
N THR A 288 -0.67 26.19 -5.30
CA THR A 288 -1.75 25.81 -4.38
C THR A 288 -2.00 26.84 -3.28
N SER A 289 -1.19 27.91 -3.22
CA SER A 289 -1.40 29.02 -2.30
C SER A 289 -2.67 29.80 -2.66
N GLY A 290 -3.45 30.18 -1.65
CA GLY A 290 -4.64 31.02 -1.85
C GLY A 290 -5.90 30.31 -2.34
N LEU A 291 -5.94 28.98 -2.34
CA LEU A 291 -7.17 28.22 -2.60
C LEU A 291 -8.25 28.57 -1.57
N LYS A 292 -9.43 28.97 -2.06
CA LYS A 292 -10.58 29.36 -1.21
C LYS A 292 -11.60 28.24 -1.17
N GLY A 293 -11.83 27.69 0.02
CA GLY A 293 -12.83 26.63 0.23
C GLY A 293 -12.48 25.29 -0.43
N GLU A 294 -11.24 25.13 -0.86
CA GLU A 294 -10.71 23.90 -1.44
C GLU A 294 -9.47 23.45 -0.67
N ARG A 295 -9.18 22.16 -0.75
CA ARG A 295 -8.09 21.48 -0.05
C ARG A 295 -7.33 20.62 -1.04
N VAL A 296 -6.00 20.61 -0.96
CA VAL A 296 -5.17 19.75 -1.81
C VAL A 296 -5.10 18.38 -1.16
N ILE A 297 -5.61 17.37 -1.85
CA ILE A 297 -5.72 16.00 -1.32
C ILE A 297 -4.87 14.99 -2.08
N GLY A 298 -4.24 15.40 -3.18
CA GLY A 298 -3.53 14.48 -4.04
C GLY A 298 -2.86 15.15 -5.21
N VAL A 299 -2.31 14.31 -6.09
CA VAL A 299 -1.66 14.72 -7.33
C VAL A 299 -1.95 13.74 -8.45
N VAL A 300 -1.93 14.26 -9.68
CA VAL A 300 -1.69 13.49 -10.91
C VAL A 300 -0.28 13.82 -11.39
N VAL A 301 0.45 12.83 -11.88
CA VAL A 301 1.86 12.94 -12.24
C VAL A 301 2.06 12.51 -13.68
N ALA A 302 2.78 13.35 -14.41
CA ALA A 302 3.20 13.10 -15.77
C ALA A 302 4.72 13.18 -15.93
N TYR A 303 5.23 12.33 -16.81
CA TYR A 303 6.64 12.30 -17.22
C TYR A 303 6.73 12.67 -18.69
N GLY A 304 7.16 13.90 -18.98
CA GLY A 304 7.05 14.46 -20.31
C GLY A 304 5.59 14.63 -20.72
N GLY A 305 5.24 14.14 -21.91
CA GLY A 305 3.88 14.07 -22.42
C GLY A 305 3.01 12.95 -21.82
N GLU A 306 3.57 12.05 -21.01
CA GLU A 306 2.84 10.87 -20.52
C GLU A 306 2.31 11.06 -19.09
N VAL A 307 0.98 11.16 -18.93
CA VAL A 307 0.35 11.02 -17.61
C VAL A 307 0.43 9.55 -17.17
N ALA A 308 1.09 9.29 -16.04
CA ALA A 308 1.44 7.92 -15.67
C ALA A 308 0.92 7.48 -14.30
N TRP A 309 0.69 8.43 -13.39
CA TRP A 309 0.45 8.09 -11.99
C TRP A 309 -0.46 9.10 -11.30
N SER A 310 -1.13 8.68 -10.24
CA SER A 310 -1.87 9.57 -9.34
C SER A 310 -1.88 8.99 -7.92
N ASP A 311 -1.86 9.86 -6.92
CA ASP A 311 -2.11 9.49 -5.52
C ASP A 311 -3.04 10.55 -4.93
N ALA A 312 -4.17 10.12 -4.40
CA ALA A 312 -5.14 10.97 -3.73
C ALA A 312 -5.59 10.36 -2.41
N PHE A 313 -5.83 11.23 -1.43
CA PHE A 313 -6.12 10.86 -0.05
C PHE A 313 -7.47 11.39 0.39
N ALA A 314 -8.01 10.83 1.47
CA ALA A 314 -9.23 11.34 2.09
C ALA A 314 -9.15 12.83 2.45
N SER A 315 -7.98 13.33 2.88
CA SER A 315 -7.85 14.65 3.47
C SER A 315 -6.49 15.29 3.16
N GLU A 316 -6.45 16.62 3.20
CA GLU A 316 -5.22 17.39 3.06
C GLU A 316 -4.20 17.08 4.17
N PRO A 317 -4.57 16.96 5.46
CA PRO A 317 -3.62 16.53 6.50
C PRO A 317 -2.93 15.21 6.18
N LEU A 318 -3.68 14.20 5.71
CA LEU A 318 -3.10 12.90 5.34
C LEU A 318 -2.18 13.04 4.13
N PHE A 319 -2.63 13.72 3.07
CA PHE A 319 -1.79 14.00 1.90
C PHE A 319 -0.48 14.71 2.26
N ARG A 320 -0.52 15.73 3.12
CA ARG A 320 0.67 16.49 3.55
C ARG A 320 1.72 15.62 4.25
N VAL A 321 1.31 14.58 4.98
CA VAL A 321 2.24 13.62 5.60
C VAL A 321 2.96 12.79 4.54
N TYR A 322 2.26 12.35 3.49
CA TYR A 322 2.81 11.51 2.43
C TYR A 322 3.53 12.29 1.32
N TRP A 323 3.18 13.57 1.11
CA TRP A 323 3.66 14.37 -0.02
C TRP A 323 5.19 14.43 -0.15
N PRO A 324 5.99 14.68 0.91
CA PRO A 324 7.44 14.76 0.77
C PRO A 324 8.07 13.46 0.27
N LYS A 325 7.58 12.30 0.72
CA LYS A 325 8.12 10.99 0.29
C LYS A 325 7.61 10.59 -1.10
N LEU A 326 6.35 10.90 -1.43
CA LEU A 326 5.80 10.72 -2.78
C LEU A 326 6.55 11.56 -3.81
N LEU A 327 6.81 12.84 -3.52
CA LEU A 327 7.53 13.73 -4.43
C LEU A 327 8.94 13.21 -4.74
N LYS A 328 9.69 12.79 -3.72
CA LYS A 328 11.02 12.18 -3.93
C LYS A 328 10.95 10.91 -4.77
N SER A 329 9.91 10.10 -4.58
CA SER A 329 9.63 8.91 -5.38
C SER A 329 9.39 9.25 -6.85
N TYR A 330 8.56 10.26 -7.15
CA TYR A 330 8.33 10.70 -8.52
C TYR A 330 9.56 11.30 -9.17
N VAL A 331 10.37 12.06 -8.41
CA VAL A 331 11.63 12.65 -8.91
C VAL A 331 12.63 11.56 -9.32
N VAL A 332 12.76 10.48 -8.54
CA VAL A 332 13.64 9.36 -8.90
C VAL A 332 13.20 8.72 -10.21
N GLU A 333 11.91 8.50 -10.41
CA GLU A 333 11.37 8.00 -11.68
C GLU A 333 11.62 8.98 -12.83
N ALA A 334 11.44 10.29 -12.61
CA ALA A 334 11.70 11.32 -13.62
C ALA A 334 13.17 11.31 -14.06
N LEU A 335 14.11 11.16 -13.13
CA LEU A 335 15.54 11.07 -13.40
C LEU A 335 15.94 9.79 -14.14
N ALA A 336 15.20 8.70 -13.98
CA ALA A 336 15.43 7.44 -14.71
C ALA A 336 14.86 7.47 -16.14
N ARG A 337 13.83 8.29 -16.39
CA ARG A 337 13.18 8.44 -17.70
C ARG A 337 13.96 9.35 -18.65
N PRO A 338 13.77 9.21 -19.99
CA PRO A 338 14.39 10.14 -20.94
C PRO A 338 13.83 11.55 -20.72
N ARG A 339 14.66 12.56 -20.97
CA ARG A 339 14.18 13.95 -21.01
C ARG A 339 13.44 14.19 -22.32
N THR A 340 12.25 14.78 -22.22
CA THR A 340 11.44 15.22 -23.36
C THR A 340 11.05 16.68 -23.17
N GLN A 341 10.81 17.40 -24.26
CA GLN A 341 10.24 18.75 -24.19
C GLN A 341 8.71 18.74 -24.14
N GLU A 342 8.08 17.63 -24.57
CA GLU A 342 6.65 17.40 -24.45
C GLU A 342 6.19 17.46 -22.99
N ARG A 343 4.97 17.96 -22.80
CA ARG A 343 4.32 18.07 -21.49
C ARG A 343 2.87 17.65 -21.61
N ALA A 344 2.42 16.84 -20.65
CA ALA A 344 1.02 16.53 -20.52
C ALA A 344 0.19 17.80 -20.23
N THR A 345 -1.05 17.78 -20.69
CA THR A 345 -2.06 18.82 -20.52
C THR A 345 -2.90 18.58 -19.27
N ILE A 346 -3.61 19.61 -18.81
CA ILE A 346 -4.56 19.47 -17.70
C ILE A 346 -5.76 18.60 -18.11
N GLU A 347 -6.14 18.61 -19.39
CA GLU A 347 -7.18 17.75 -19.95
C GLU A 347 -6.79 16.28 -19.84
N GLU A 348 -5.58 15.90 -20.25
CA GLU A 348 -5.07 14.53 -20.09
C GLU A 348 -5.00 14.12 -18.61
N ALA A 349 -4.61 15.03 -17.72
CA ALA A 349 -4.59 14.77 -16.29
C ALA A 349 -6.01 14.58 -15.71
N ARG A 350 -7.00 15.33 -16.22
CA ARG A 350 -8.41 15.17 -15.84
C ARG A 350 -8.98 13.84 -16.36
N GLU A 351 -8.75 13.52 -17.62
CA GLU A 351 -9.15 12.24 -18.21
C GLU A 351 -8.51 11.06 -17.46
N PHE A 352 -7.28 11.21 -17.00
CA PHE A 352 -6.61 10.20 -16.20
C PHE A 352 -7.33 9.92 -14.87
N LEU A 353 -8.05 10.88 -14.27
CA LEU A 353 -8.82 10.65 -13.04
C LEU A 353 -10.19 9.98 -13.27
N GLU A 354 -10.62 9.80 -14.52
CA GLU A 354 -11.91 9.13 -14.78
C GLU A 354 -11.91 7.69 -14.26
N PRO A 355 -12.92 7.26 -13.48
CA PRO A 355 -12.93 5.94 -12.84
C PRO A 355 -12.85 4.79 -13.86
N LEU A 356 -12.08 3.76 -13.51
CA LEU A 356 -12.02 2.55 -14.32
C LEU A 356 -13.30 1.70 -14.17
N ARG A 357 -13.67 0.98 -15.24
CA ARG A 357 -14.82 0.06 -15.27
C ARG A 357 -14.45 -1.36 -15.67
N GLY A 358 -13.17 -1.70 -15.48
CA GLY A 358 -12.59 -2.98 -15.88
C GLY A 358 -12.82 -4.11 -14.88
N ARG A 359 -11.92 -5.09 -14.88
CA ARG A 359 -11.97 -6.24 -13.98
C ARG A 359 -11.66 -5.79 -12.55
N VAL A 360 -12.53 -6.15 -11.61
CA VAL A 360 -12.38 -5.83 -10.19
C VAL A 360 -11.83 -7.04 -9.42
N ASN A 361 -10.83 -6.81 -8.58
CA ASN A 361 -10.41 -7.68 -7.49
C ASN A 361 -10.64 -6.95 -6.18
N GLU A 362 -11.26 -7.60 -5.19
CA GLU A 362 -11.63 -6.95 -3.93
C GLU A 362 -11.24 -7.85 -2.76
N GLU A 363 -10.70 -7.23 -1.72
CA GLU A 363 -10.42 -7.86 -0.43
C GLU A 363 -10.97 -6.96 0.68
N SER A 364 -11.50 -7.55 1.75
CA SER A 364 -12.02 -6.76 2.87
C SER A 364 -11.75 -7.43 4.19
N GLU A 365 -11.60 -6.61 5.22
CA GLU A 365 -11.65 -7.01 6.62
C GLU A 365 -12.92 -6.40 7.21
N PRO A 366 -13.94 -7.20 7.57
CA PRO A 366 -15.24 -6.70 8.01
C PRO A 366 -15.13 -5.67 9.14
N GLY A 367 -15.76 -4.50 8.93
CA GLY A 367 -15.74 -3.40 9.90
C GLY A 367 -14.41 -2.65 10.02
N VAL A 368 -13.40 -2.98 9.22
CA VAL A 368 -12.09 -2.32 9.24
C VAL A 368 -11.81 -1.61 7.91
N TYR A 369 -11.71 -2.35 6.81
CA TYR A 369 -11.39 -1.78 5.49
C TYR A 369 -11.91 -2.62 4.33
N ARG A 370 -12.03 -1.98 3.17
CA ARG A 370 -12.19 -2.61 1.86
C ARG A 370 -11.06 -2.13 0.97
N TRP A 371 -10.36 -3.06 0.35
CA TRP A 371 -9.34 -2.81 -0.65
C TRP A 371 -9.88 -3.29 -2.00
N ARG A 372 -9.82 -2.45 -3.02
CA ARG A 372 -10.27 -2.78 -4.38
C ARG A 372 -9.18 -2.46 -5.38
N GLN A 373 -8.96 -3.36 -6.34
CA GLN A 373 -8.16 -3.10 -7.53
C GLN A 373 -9.03 -3.29 -8.78
N THR A 374 -9.17 -2.24 -9.57
CA THR A 374 -9.82 -2.27 -10.89
C THR A 374 -8.76 -2.22 -11.98
N SER A 375 -8.76 -3.18 -12.90
CA SER A 375 -7.79 -3.24 -14.01
C SER A 375 -8.50 -3.11 -15.35
N GLN A 376 -8.06 -2.16 -16.19
CA GLN A 376 -8.65 -1.89 -17.51
C GLN A 376 -7.56 -1.55 -18.52
N GLY A 377 -7.32 -2.44 -19.50
CA GLY A 377 -6.27 -2.26 -20.49
C GLY A 377 -4.90 -2.07 -19.83
N ARG A 378 -4.23 -0.95 -20.14
CA ARG A 378 -2.96 -0.55 -19.52
C ARG A 378 -3.13 0.19 -18.19
N TYR A 379 -4.32 0.31 -17.63
CA TYR A 379 -4.53 1.01 -16.37
C TYR A 379 -4.87 0.06 -15.22
N ALA A 380 -4.43 0.42 -14.03
CA ALA A 380 -4.86 -0.17 -12.77
C ALA A 380 -5.21 0.96 -11.80
N GLU A 381 -6.31 0.78 -11.07
CA GLU A 381 -6.80 1.69 -10.04
C GLU A 381 -6.91 0.89 -8.75
N ILE A 382 -6.41 1.43 -7.64
CA ILE A 382 -6.47 0.82 -6.32
C ILE A 382 -7.14 1.79 -5.36
N GLU A 383 -8.09 1.28 -4.59
CA GLU A 383 -8.85 2.02 -3.59
C GLU A 383 -8.70 1.35 -2.23
N LEU A 384 -8.33 2.12 -1.21
CA LEU A 384 -8.40 1.72 0.20
C LEU A 384 -9.52 2.52 0.88
N GLU A 385 -10.61 1.85 1.19
CA GLU A 385 -11.76 2.39 1.91
C GLU A 385 -11.70 1.95 3.37
N SER A 386 -11.85 2.88 4.31
CA SER A 386 -12.11 2.54 5.71
C SER A 386 -13.57 2.22 5.90
N LEU A 387 -13.84 1.12 6.60
CA LEU A 387 -15.18 0.72 7.02
C LEU A 387 -15.41 0.98 8.52
N ALA A 388 -14.36 1.38 9.24
CA ALA A 388 -14.42 1.66 10.66
C ALA A 388 -15.02 3.05 10.92
N GLN A 389 -16.00 3.15 11.82
CA GLN A 389 -16.70 4.37 12.24
C GLN A 389 -17.53 5.06 11.15
N ARG A 390 -16.90 5.52 10.07
CA ARG A 390 -17.51 6.17 8.91
C ARG A 390 -16.83 5.70 7.64
N THR A 391 -17.63 5.24 6.68
CA THR A 391 -17.15 4.85 5.36
C THR A 391 -16.50 6.03 4.66
N MET A 392 -15.21 5.91 4.34
CA MET A 392 -14.47 6.91 3.57
C MET A 392 -13.36 6.26 2.76
N MET A 393 -13.15 6.75 1.54
CA MET A 393 -11.97 6.40 0.75
C MET A 393 -10.77 7.11 1.37
N LEU A 394 -9.82 6.35 1.93
CA LEU A 394 -8.61 6.88 2.56
C LEU A 394 -7.49 7.17 1.57
N HIS A 395 -7.34 6.28 0.59
CA HIS A 395 -6.31 6.38 -0.43
C HIS A 395 -6.81 5.80 -1.74
N TRP A 396 -6.56 6.53 -2.82
CA TRP A 396 -6.88 6.17 -4.19
C TRP A 396 -5.64 6.42 -5.05
N VAL A 397 -5.25 5.42 -5.83
CA VAL A 397 -4.10 5.50 -6.73
C VAL A 397 -4.51 4.92 -8.07
N LYS A 398 -4.24 5.65 -9.15
CA LYS A 398 -4.38 5.15 -10.52
C LYS A 398 -3.06 5.21 -11.26
N ILE A 399 -2.79 4.13 -11.99
CA ILE A 399 -1.49 3.76 -12.52
C ILE A 399 -1.65 3.43 -14.01
N GLN A 400 -0.82 4.02 -14.85
CA GLN A 400 -0.56 3.52 -16.20
C GLN A 400 0.55 2.47 -16.13
N LYS A 401 0.20 1.22 -16.40
CA LYS A 401 1.10 0.08 -16.41
C LYS A 401 2.10 0.19 -17.55
N THR A 402 3.31 -0.25 -17.28
CA THR A 402 4.44 -0.20 -18.22
C THR A 402 4.49 -1.41 -19.17
N SER A 403 3.67 -2.45 -18.94
CA SER A 403 3.57 -3.66 -19.79
C SER A 403 2.15 -4.10 -20.11
#